data_AF-A0A8I2BFZ0-F1
#
_entry.id   AF-A0A8I2BFZ0-F1
#
_cell.length_a   1.000
_cell.length_b   1.000
_cell.length_c   1.000
_cell.angle_alpha   90.00
_cell.angle_beta   90.00
_cell.angle_gamma   90.00
#
_symmetry.space_group_name_H-M   'P 1'
#
loop_
_entity.id
_entity.type
_entity.pdbx_description
1 polymer ?
#
loop_
_entity_poly.entity_id
_entity_poly.type
_entity_poly.pdbx_seq_one_letter_code
_entity_poly.pdbx_strand_id
1 'polypeptide(L)'
;MAMSNLQHPDVDPATVMEEDDRDQPLYKARDKVYPKRVSGRFRNLKWFALIALLGIYWAVPWLRWDRGPTAPDQAVLIDMDLGRAYFFFIEIWPQEVYYITGILIMAAIGLFLATSLFGRIWCGYGCPQTVWTDLFMLVERYIQGDRNARMRLDQSRWTLEKAWKIGATHVAWIVISMATGGAFVLYFHDAPTVMVDIFTANASFGTYVTIAFLTGSTYLLAGWAREQVCTYMCPWPRFQSAMLDDESMIVTYEGWRGEPRGPIKRKNLQRGEVPETGHCIDCRACVNVCPTGIDIRDGLQMECIGCGLCIDACNEMMDKVSFPRDLVRFDSVQNSQLRAQGKATRVRIIRPRTIFYSVILVLVASVMMFGLANRSVLELNVLRDRNPLFVALSNGDVRNGYTLKVLNKEQAEKTYVLSVQGLDTTDLQVIGLTPNQNGTFDLEVAPDRVGSFRVFVAADPDDLGEKSTPFEFTVTDKETGNTETYDTVFAGPETEN
;
A
#
# COMPACT_ATOMS: atom_id res chain seq x y z
N MET A 1 22.14 30.67 -18.74
CA MET A 1 22.74 30.58 -20.09
C MET A 1 24.04 29.79 -20.00
N ALA A 2 23.99 28.46 -20.22
CA ALA A 2 25.13 27.56 -20.46
C ALA A 2 24.62 26.12 -20.70
N MET A 3 23.61 25.96 -21.57
CA MET A 3 23.08 24.65 -22.00
C MET A 3 22.90 24.65 -23.52
N SER A 4 23.98 24.89 -24.29
CA SER A 4 23.89 24.93 -25.76
C SER A 4 24.90 24.07 -26.50
N ASN A 5 25.80 23.33 -25.83
CA ASN A 5 26.86 22.58 -26.50
C ASN A 5 26.86 21.09 -26.12
N LEU A 6 25.70 20.43 -26.17
CA LEU A 6 25.66 18.99 -26.38
C LEU A 6 25.40 18.78 -27.87
N GLN A 7 26.41 18.29 -28.57
CA GLN A 7 26.31 17.91 -29.97
C GLN A 7 25.45 16.65 -30.02
N HIS A 8 24.15 16.83 -30.22
CA HIS A 8 23.30 15.75 -30.69
C HIS A 8 23.82 15.35 -32.08
N PRO A 9 24.05 14.06 -32.37
CA PRO A 9 24.24 13.66 -33.76
C PRO A 9 22.97 14.07 -34.50
N ASP A 10 23.10 14.98 -35.47
CA ASP A 10 22.01 15.38 -36.35
C ASP A 10 21.53 14.11 -37.07
N VAL A 11 20.38 13.59 -36.62
CA VAL A 11 19.69 12.53 -37.34
C VAL A 11 19.05 13.21 -38.53
N ASP A 12 19.62 13.00 -39.71
CA ASP A 12 19.02 13.41 -40.97
C ASP A 12 17.60 12.82 -41.06
N PRO A 13 16.53 13.65 -41.07
CA PRO A 13 15.15 13.18 -41.09
C PRO A 13 14.82 12.37 -42.34
N ALA A 14 15.65 12.46 -43.39
CA ALA A 14 15.44 11.76 -44.65
C ALA A 14 16.00 10.32 -44.66
N THR A 15 16.75 9.89 -43.65
CA THR A 15 17.35 8.53 -43.60
C THR A 15 16.66 7.55 -42.65
N VAL A 16 15.57 7.93 -41.98
CA VAL A 16 14.83 7.04 -41.06
C VAL A 16 13.34 7.01 -41.41
N MET A 17 13.03 6.63 -42.65
CA MET A 17 11.73 6.05 -43.00
C MET A 17 11.98 4.96 -44.03
N GLU A 18 12.69 3.90 -43.65
CA GLU A 18 12.52 2.62 -44.34
C GLU A 18 11.06 2.17 -44.10
N GLU A 19 10.36 1.83 -45.18
CA GLU A 19 8.94 1.48 -45.24
C GLU A 19 8.51 0.23 -44.43
N ASP A 20 9.38 -0.30 -43.57
CA ASP A 20 9.20 -1.57 -42.83
C ASP A 20 8.49 -1.43 -41.48
N ASP A 21 8.21 -0.20 -41.02
CA ASP A 21 7.61 0.01 -39.68
C ASP A 21 6.08 -0.13 -39.63
N ARG A 22 5.43 -0.40 -40.79
CA ARG A 22 3.97 -0.62 -40.88
C ARG A 22 3.54 -2.05 -40.59
N ASP A 23 4.46 -3.01 -40.64
CA ASP A 23 4.21 -4.45 -40.42
C ASP A 23 4.90 -5.00 -39.15
N GLN A 24 5.39 -4.13 -38.25
CA GLN A 24 5.78 -4.60 -36.93
C GLN A 24 4.53 -5.05 -36.18
N PRO A 25 4.46 -6.32 -35.71
CA PRO A 25 3.33 -6.76 -34.93
C PRO A 25 3.21 -5.87 -33.69
N LEU A 26 2.05 -5.22 -33.52
CA LEU A 26 1.71 -4.40 -32.34
C LEU A 26 1.87 -5.18 -31.01
N TYR A 27 2.01 -6.51 -31.10
CA TYR A 27 2.29 -7.42 -30.01
C TYR A 27 3.62 -8.16 -30.22
N LYS A 28 4.62 -7.88 -29.38
CA LYS A 28 5.85 -8.67 -29.30
C LYS A 28 5.57 -9.97 -28.53
N ALA A 29 5.81 -11.12 -29.18
CA ALA A 29 5.73 -12.41 -28.51
C ALA A 29 6.68 -12.45 -27.29
N ARG A 30 6.18 -12.92 -26.15
CA ARG A 30 6.91 -12.90 -24.88
C ARG A 30 8.12 -13.83 -24.91
N ASP A 31 9.31 -13.25 -24.76
CA ASP A 31 10.51 -14.00 -24.40
C ASP A 31 10.48 -14.35 -22.90
N LYS A 32 10.34 -15.64 -22.58
CA LYS A 32 10.35 -16.09 -21.17
C LYS A 32 11.72 -15.84 -20.54
N VAL A 33 11.74 -15.05 -19.47
CA VAL A 33 12.97 -14.74 -18.72
C VAL A 33 13.30 -15.90 -17.77
N TYR A 34 14.57 -16.35 -17.78
CA TYR A 34 15.09 -17.38 -16.86
C TYR A 34 16.22 -16.81 -15.98
N PRO A 35 15.91 -16.09 -14.89
CA PRO A 35 16.92 -15.53 -13.99
C PRO A 35 17.78 -16.62 -13.37
N LYS A 36 19.11 -16.48 -13.50
CA LYS A 36 20.11 -17.36 -12.90
C LYS A 36 20.23 -17.09 -11.39
N ARG A 37 20.55 -18.13 -10.61
CA ARG A 37 20.95 -17.98 -9.21
C ARG A 37 22.21 -17.12 -9.09
N VAL A 38 22.22 -16.26 -8.08
CA VAL A 38 23.33 -15.39 -7.70
C VAL A 38 23.41 -15.36 -6.18
N SER A 39 24.60 -15.14 -5.64
CA SER A 39 24.88 -14.92 -4.22
C SER A 39 25.62 -13.60 -4.06
N GLY A 40 25.32 -12.86 -2.99
CA GLY A 40 25.96 -11.58 -2.71
C GLY A 40 25.14 -10.73 -1.75
N ARG A 41 25.55 -9.48 -1.58
CA ARG A 41 24.97 -8.58 -0.58
C ARG A 41 23.52 -8.25 -0.91
N PHE A 42 23.22 -7.91 -2.16
CA PHE A 42 21.88 -7.51 -2.58
C PHE A 42 20.92 -8.69 -2.59
N ARG A 43 21.39 -9.88 -2.99
CA ARG A 43 20.61 -11.11 -2.84
C ARG A 43 20.28 -11.40 -1.38
N ASN A 44 21.23 -11.27 -0.46
CA ASN A 44 20.97 -11.48 0.97
C ASN A 44 19.98 -10.45 1.53
N LEU A 45 20.08 -9.19 1.11
CA LEU A 45 19.11 -8.16 1.50
C LEU A 45 17.70 -8.46 0.96
N LYS A 46 17.58 -8.99 -0.25
CA LYS A 46 16.28 -9.47 -0.77
C LYS A 46 15.73 -10.64 0.02
N TRP A 47 16.56 -11.59 0.43
CA TRP A 47 16.12 -12.68 1.31
C TRP A 47 15.60 -12.15 2.64
N PHE A 48 16.34 -11.24 3.26
CA PHE A 48 15.90 -10.59 4.49
C PHE A 48 14.56 -9.87 4.31
N ALA A 49 14.43 -9.05 3.26
CA ALA A 49 13.17 -8.33 2.98
C ALA A 49 12.00 -9.28 2.72
N LEU A 50 12.21 -10.34 1.92
CA LEU A 50 11.18 -11.34 1.63
C LEU A 50 10.72 -12.05 2.90
N ILE A 51 11.66 -12.53 3.73
CA ILE A 51 11.34 -13.23 4.98
C ILE A 51 10.65 -12.29 5.97
N ALA A 52 11.15 -11.06 6.12
CA ALA A 52 10.57 -10.08 7.04
C ALA A 52 9.15 -9.69 6.62
N LEU A 53 8.92 -9.37 5.35
CA LEU A 53 7.62 -8.92 4.86
C LEU A 53 6.58 -10.03 4.89
N LEU A 54 6.93 -11.23 4.42
CA LEU A 54 6.01 -12.38 4.50
C LEU A 54 5.80 -12.83 5.95
N GLY A 55 6.84 -12.76 6.79
CA GLY A 55 6.75 -13.03 8.21
C GLY A 55 5.78 -12.10 8.92
N ILE A 56 5.89 -10.78 8.69
CA ILE A 56 4.95 -9.79 9.22
C ILE A 56 3.53 -10.07 8.69
N TYR A 57 3.39 -10.28 7.38
CA TYR A 57 2.10 -10.53 6.75
C TYR A 57 1.37 -11.77 7.30
N TRP A 58 2.10 -12.84 7.63
CA TRP A 58 1.49 -14.05 8.18
C TRP A 58 1.40 -14.06 9.70
N ALA A 59 2.28 -13.37 10.43
CA ALA A 59 2.31 -13.43 11.89
C ALA A 59 1.38 -12.39 12.54
N VAL A 60 1.22 -11.21 11.95
CA VAL A 60 0.47 -10.10 12.57
C VAL A 60 -0.99 -10.47 12.93
N PRO A 61 -1.76 -11.16 12.07
CA PRO A 61 -3.14 -11.54 12.42
C PRO A 61 -3.25 -12.47 13.63
N TRP A 62 -2.19 -13.19 13.98
CA TRP A 62 -2.18 -14.12 15.12
C TRP A 62 -1.78 -13.45 16.43
N LEU A 63 -1.30 -12.21 16.38
CA LEU A 63 -0.90 -11.50 17.58
C LEU A 63 -2.15 -11.12 18.38
N ARG A 64 -2.23 -11.62 19.62
CA ARG A 64 -3.31 -11.27 20.55
C ARG A 64 -2.99 -9.99 21.31
N TRP A 65 -4.00 -9.15 21.51
CA TRP A 65 -3.91 -7.84 22.11
C TRP A 65 -5.18 -7.54 22.89
N ASP A 66 -5.11 -7.62 24.22
CA ASP A 66 -6.25 -7.39 25.10
C ASP A 66 -6.66 -5.91 25.10
N ARG A 67 -7.95 -5.66 24.86
CA ARG A 67 -8.59 -4.35 24.84
C ARG A 67 -9.82 -4.30 25.76
N GLY A 68 -9.95 -5.26 26.67
CA GLY A 68 -11.14 -5.43 27.50
C GLY A 68 -12.17 -6.39 26.88
N PRO A 69 -13.28 -6.61 27.60
CA PRO A 69 -14.18 -7.74 27.33
C PRO A 69 -15.12 -7.55 26.13
N THR A 70 -15.27 -6.32 25.63
CA THR A 70 -16.23 -5.99 24.57
C THR A 70 -15.62 -5.88 23.19
N ALA A 71 -14.29 -5.75 23.10
CA ALA A 71 -13.56 -5.59 21.85
C ALA A 71 -12.83 -6.89 21.45
N PRO A 72 -12.66 -7.16 20.15
CA PRO A 72 -11.82 -8.27 19.70
C PRO A 72 -10.39 -8.12 20.22
N ASP A 73 -9.75 -9.24 20.55
CA ASP A 73 -8.39 -9.30 21.08
C ASP A 73 -7.35 -9.62 20.00
N GLN A 74 -7.63 -9.35 18.73
CA GLN A 74 -6.65 -9.45 17.64
C GLN A 74 -5.93 -8.10 17.41
N ALA A 75 -4.60 -8.08 17.37
CA ALA A 75 -3.80 -6.85 17.31
C ALA A 75 -4.11 -5.98 16.09
N VAL A 76 -4.25 -6.58 14.90
CA VAL A 76 -4.66 -5.86 13.69
C VAL A 76 -5.84 -6.57 13.08
N LEU A 77 -6.99 -5.90 13.06
CA LEU A 77 -8.25 -6.46 12.57
C LEU A 77 -9.10 -5.36 11.96
N ILE A 78 -9.55 -5.55 10.72
CA ILE A 78 -10.61 -4.75 10.11
C ILE A 78 -11.91 -5.53 10.28
N ASP A 79 -12.60 -5.25 11.39
CA ASP A 79 -13.84 -5.88 11.76
C ASP A 79 -14.99 -5.31 10.91
N MET A 80 -15.52 -6.14 10.02
CA MET A 80 -16.63 -5.76 9.15
C MET A 80 -18.00 -5.83 9.85
N ASP A 81 -18.11 -6.58 10.95
CA ASP A 81 -19.36 -6.77 11.69
C ASP A 81 -19.63 -5.56 12.61
N LEU A 82 -18.59 -5.10 13.31
CA LEU A 82 -18.64 -3.86 14.09
C LEU A 82 -18.37 -2.61 13.24
N GLY A 83 -17.84 -2.78 12.03
CA GLY A 83 -17.44 -1.68 11.16
C GLY A 83 -16.25 -0.91 11.72
N ARG A 84 -15.28 -1.58 12.35
CA ARG A 84 -14.15 -0.96 13.05
C ARG A 84 -12.82 -1.45 12.52
N ALA A 85 -11.81 -0.57 12.50
CA ALA A 85 -10.44 -0.98 12.21
C ALA A 85 -9.58 -0.84 13.46
N TYR A 86 -9.05 -1.96 13.93
CA TYR A 86 -8.19 -2.06 15.10
C TYR A 86 -6.72 -2.17 14.68
N PHE A 87 -5.87 -1.32 15.26
CA PHE A 87 -4.41 -1.32 15.13
C PHE A 87 -3.78 -1.18 16.53
N PHE A 88 -3.46 -2.30 17.17
CA PHE A 88 -3.05 -2.36 18.57
C PHE A 88 -4.08 -1.63 19.45
N PHE A 89 -3.72 -0.59 20.21
CA PHE A 89 -4.68 0.19 21.01
C PHE A 89 -5.50 1.21 20.20
N ILE A 90 -5.16 1.43 18.93
CA ILE A 90 -5.85 2.42 18.11
C ILE A 90 -7.06 1.75 17.49
N GLU A 91 -8.23 2.25 17.83
CA GLU A 91 -9.49 1.87 17.22
C GLU A 91 -9.99 3.00 16.33
N ILE A 92 -10.20 2.71 15.05
CA ILE A 92 -10.64 3.67 14.05
C ILE A 92 -12.08 3.34 13.68
N TRP A 93 -12.97 4.30 13.90
CA TRP A 93 -14.38 4.22 13.54
C TRP A 93 -14.60 4.60 12.06
N PRO A 94 -15.74 4.24 11.43
CA PRO A 94 -16.03 4.62 10.05
C PRO A 94 -15.98 6.13 9.78
N GLN A 95 -16.43 6.93 10.76
CA GLN A 95 -16.38 8.39 10.74
C GLN A 95 -14.94 8.92 10.69
N GLU A 96 -13.99 8.10 11.12
CA GLU A 96 -12.58 8.43 11.27
C GLU A 96 -11.72 7.86 10.13
N VAL A 97 -12.35 7.50 9.00
CA VAL A 97 -11.70 7.03 7.77
C VAL A 97 -10.63 7.99 7.24
N TYR A 98 -10.69 9.26 7.65
CA TYR A 98 -9.65 10.24 7.34
C TYR A 98 -8.28 9.86 7.91
N TYR A 99 -8.18 9.11 9.02
CA TYR A 99 -6.89 8.58 9.49
C TYR A 99 -6.30 7.57 8.51
N ILE A 100 -7.12 6.66 7.98
CA ILE A 100 -6.69 5.69 6.96
C ILE A 100 -6.20 6.44 5.72
N THR A 101 -6.96 7.44 5.27
CA THR A 101 -6.58 8.31 4.15
C THR A 101 -5.25 9.02 4.42
N GLY A 102 -5.05 9.55 5.63
CA GLY A 102 -3.81 10.17 6.06
C GLY A 102 -2.61 9.21 6.01
N ILE A 103 -2.77 7.96 6.50
CA ILE A 103 -1.74 6.92 6.40
C ILE A 103 -1.39 6.64 4.93
N LEU A 104 -2.38 6.56 4.04
CA LEU A 104 -2.15 6.34 2.60
C LEU A 104 -1.38 7.51 1.96
N ILE A 105 -1.72 8.75 2.31
CA ILE A 105 -0.99 9.95 1.87
C ILE A 105 0.46 9.91 2.38
N MET A 106 0.67 9.60 3.66
CA MET A 106 2.01 9.44 4.23
C MET A 106 2.81 8.33 3.54
N ALA A 107 2.19 7.19 3.23
CA ALA A 107 2.83 6.10 2.51
C ALA A 107 3.22 6.51 1.08
N ALA A 108 2.36 7.26 0.38
CA ALA A 108 2.65 7.77 -0.96
C ALA A 108 3.81 8.78 -0.95
N ILE A 109 3.79 9.77 -0.05
CA ILE A 109 4.88 10.75 0.09
C ILE A 109 6.17 10.07 0.56
N GLY A 110 6.07 9.11 1.49
CA GLY A 110 7.20 8.30 1.94
C GLY A 110 7.83 7.51 0.79
N LEU A 111 7.01 6.94 -0.09
CA LEU A 111 7.48 6.29 -1.31
C LEU A 111 8.16 7.29 -2.26
N PHE A 112 7.64 8.52 -2.41
CA PHE A 112 8.27 9.56 -3.23
C PHE A 112 9.63 9.98 -2.66
N LEU A 113 9.72 10.18 -1.34
CA LEU A 113 10.96 10.48 -0.65
C LEU A 113 11.98 9.36 -0.85
N ALA A 114 11.58 8.11 -0.59
CA ALA A 114 12.42 6.93 -0.81
C ALA A 114 12.86 6.80 -2.28
N THR A 115 11.97 7.11 -3.23
CA THR A 115 12.27 7.05 -4.66
C THR A 115 13.28 8.12 -5.07
N SER A 116 13.14 9.34 -4.56
CA SER A 116 14.12 10.39 -4.83
C SER A 116 15.51 10.03 -4.29
N LEU A 117 15.61 9.39 -3.13
CA LEU A 117 16.90 9.03 -2.53
C LEU A 117 17.54 7.79 -3.16
N PHE A 118 16.76 6.70 -3.25
CA PHE A 118 17.25 5.35 -3.52
C PHE A 118 16.66 4.73 -4.79
N GLY A 119 16.06 5.56 -5.65
CA GLY A 119 15.45 5.14 -6.88
C GLY A 119 14.37 4.09 -6.66
N ARG A 120 14.44 2.97 -7.35
CA ARG A 120 13.36 1.97 -7.37
C ARG A 120 13.47 0.92 -6.27
N ILE A 121 13.99 1.27 -5.09
CA ILE A 121 14.21 0.33 -3.99
C ILE A 121 12.91 -0.34 -3.52
N TRP A 122 11.79 0.37 -3.50
CA TRP A 122 10.49 -0.23 -3.17
C TRP A 122 10.12 -1.36 -4.14
N CYS A 123 10.21 -1.09 -5.45
CA CYS A 123 9.92 -2.09 -6.49
C CYS A 123 10.83 -3.32 -6.39
N GLY A 124 12.09 -3.12 -6.00
CA GLY A 124 13.09 -4.17 -5.90
C GLY A 124 12.97 -5.05 -4.65
N TYR A 125 12.43 -4.53 -3.54
CA TYR A 125 12.49 -5.19 -2.23
C TYR A 125 11.14 -5.32 -1.50
N GLY A 126 10.24 -4.34 -1.63
CA GLY A 126 9.00 -4.26 -0.83
C GLY A 126 7.71 -4.47 -1.61
N CYS A 127 7.72 -4.28 -2.93
CA CYS A 127 6.55 -4.43 -3.77
C CYS A 127 6.00 -5.87 -3.71
N PRO A 128 4.69 -6.06 -3.42
CA PRO A 128 4.09 -7.40 -3.35
C PRO A 128 4.33 -8.24 -4.61
N GLN A 129 4.17 -7.65 -5.79
CA GLN A 129 4.43 -8.38 -7.04
C GLN A 129 5.85 -8.99 -7.07
N THR A 130 6.86 -8.24 -6.64
CA THR A 130 8.26 -8.68 -6.66
C THR A 130 8.56 -9.69 -5.56
N VAL A 131 8.02 -9.52 -4.35
CA VAL A 131 8.24 -10.44 -3.22
C VAL A 131 7.68 -11.82 -3.55
N TRP A 132 6.44 -11.90 -4.03
CA TRP A 132 5.82 -13.18 -4.40
C TRP A 132 6.45 -13.79 -5.65
N THR A 133 6.81 -12.98 -6.66
CA THR A 133 7.51 -13.51 -7.83
C THR A 133 8.88 -14.10 -7.45
N ASP A 134 9.68 -13.45 -6.59
CA ASP A 134 10.99 -13.99 -6.16
C ASP A 134 10.82 -15.29 -5.34
N LEU A 135 9.76 -15.40 -4.53
CA LEU A 135 9.38 -16.65 -3.84
C LEU A 135 9.02 -17.77 -4.83
N PHE A 136 8.18 -17.47 -5.83
CA PHE A 136 7.78 -18.45 -6.85
C PHE A 136 8.99 -18.92 -7.67
N MET A 137 9.90 -18.00 -7.97
CA MET A 137 11.17 -18.28 -8.64
C MET A 137 12.15 -19.07 -7.77
N LEU A 138 12.08 -18.97 -6.45
CA LEU A 138 12.81 -19.87 -5.55
C LEU A 138 12.28 -21.29 -5.68
N VAL A 139 10.97 -21.46 -5.58
CA VAL A 139 10.31 -22.77 -5.67
C VAL A 139 10.56 -23.42 -7.03
N GLU A 140 10.38 -22.66 -8.11
CA GLU A 140 10.64 -23.12 -9.48
C GLU A 140 12.10 -23.56 -9.65
N ARG A 141 13.06 -22.79 -9.10
CA ARG A 141 14.49 -23.17 -9.15
C ARG A 141 14.81 -24.37 -8.29
N TYR A 142 14.13 -24.55 -7.17
CA TYR A 142 14.34 -25.71 -6.29
C TYR A 142 13.87 -27.00 -6.95
N ILE A 143 12.73 -26.98 -7.64
CA ILE A 143 12.13 -28.16 -8.29
C ILE A 143 12.72 -28.43 -9.67
N GLN A 144 12.86 -27.40 -10.51
CA GLN A 144 13.26 -27.55 -11.93
C GLN A 144 14.76 -27.32 -12.17
N GLY A 145 15.47 -26.73 -11.21
CA GLY A 145 16.89 -26.38 -11.29
C GLY A 145 17.15 -24.93 -11.74
N ASP A 146 18.42 -24.58 -11.88
CA ASP A 146 18.84 -23.23 -12.27
C ASP A 146 18.56 -22.93 -13.76
N ARG A 147 18.84 -21.71 -14.22
CA ARG A 147 18.56 -21.19 -15.57
C ARG A 147 18.69 -22.22 -16.71
N ASN A 148 19.87 -22.83 -16.88
CA ASN A 148 20.12 -23.72 -18.01
C ASN A 148 19.34 -25.04 -17.93
N ALA A 149 19.03 -25.52 -16.72
CA ALA A 149 18.20 -26.71 -16.54
C ALA A 149 16.74 -26.41 -16.91
N ARG A 150 16.21 -25.25 -16.52
CA ARG A 150 14.87 -24.80 -16.89
C ARG A 150 14.70 -24.55 -18.38
N MET A 151 15.67 -23.90 -19.02
CA MET A 151 15.65 -23.71 -20.47
C MET A 151 15.64 -25.06 -21.22
N ARG A 152 16.46 -26.02 -20.77
CA ARG A 152 16.47 -27.39 -21.33
C ARG A 152 15.15 -28.11 -21.07
N LEU A 153 14.59 -27.98 -19.87
CA LEU A 153 13.32 -28.61 -19.50
C LEU A 153 12.18 -28.08 -20.38
N ASP A 154 12.10 -26.77 -20.57
CA ASP A 154 11.05 -26.14 -21.38
C ASP A 154 11.14 -26.56 -22.85
N GLN A 155 12.36 -26.64 -23.40
CA GLN A 155 12.62 -27.10 -24.78
C GLN A 155 12.51 -28.62 -24.97
N SER A 156 12.58 -29.41 -23.90
CA SER A 156 12.51 -30.87 -23.98
C SER A 156 11.08 -31.37 -24.30
N ARG A 157 10.97 -32.58 -24.86
CA ARG A 157 9.68 -33.24 -25.09
C ARG A 157 8.98 -33.54 -23.75
N TRP A 158 7.65 -33.71 -23.79
CA TRP A 158 6.88 -34.09 -22.60
C TRP A 158 7.25 -35.51 -22.14
N THR A 159 8.11 -35.59 -21.12
CA THR A 159 8.45 -36.81 -20.39
C THR A 159 7.75 -36.84 -19.03
N LEU A 160 7.71 -38.01 -18.37
CA LEU A 160 7.17 -38.12 -17.00
C LEU A 160 7.92 -37.19 -16.02
N GLU A 161 9.24 -37.07 -16.17
CA GLU A 161 10.05 -36.15 -15.36
C GLU A 161 9.63 -34.68 -15.58
N LYS A 162 9.40 -34.27 -16.84
CA LYS A 162 8.92 -32.92 -17.16
C LYS A 162 7.53 -32.66 -16.58
N ALA A 163 6.61 -33.60 -16.76
CA ALA A 163 5.25 -33.51 -16.22
C ALA A 163 5.26 -33.41 -14.69
N TRP A 164 6.07 -34.22 -14.00
CA TRP A 164 6.24 -34.16 -12.56
C TRP A 164 6.82 -32.82 -12.09
N LYS A 165 7.94 -32.36 -12.69
CA LYS A 165 8.59 -31.12 -12.29
C LYS A 165 7.69 -29.90 -12.49
N ILE A 166 7.00 -29.82 -13.62
CA ILE A 166 6.06 -28.74 -13.92
C ILE A 166 4.86 -28.84 -12.97
N GLY A 167 4.24 -30.02 -12.86
CA GLY A 167 3.10 -30.27 -11.97
C GLY A 167 3.39 -29.91 -10.51
N ALA A 168 4.51 -30.39 -9.96
CA ALA A 168 4.94 -30.07 -8.60
C ALA A 168 5.19 -28.57 -8.40
N THR A 169 5.72 -27.88 -9.42
CA THR A 169 5.90 -26.42 -9.37
C THR A 169 4.56 -25.70 -9.28
N HIS A 170 3.58 -26.07 -10.12
CA HIS A 170 2.26 -25.44 -10.10
C HIS A 170 1.47 -25.77 -8.82
N VAL A 171 1.56 -26.99 -8.32
CA VAL A 171 0.96 -27.37 -7.02
C VAL A 171 1.55 -26.51 -5.90
N ALA A 172 2.88 -26.37 -5.85
CA ALA A 172 3.52 -25.53 -4.85
C ALA A 172 3.12 -24.04 -4.98
N TRP A 173 3.01 -23.51 -6.20
CA TRP A 173 2.50 -22.15 -6.42
C TRP A 173 1.05 -21.98 -5.96
N ILE A 174 0.17 -22.95 -6.25
CA ILE A 174 -1.23 -22.92 -5.80
C ILE A 174 -1.28 -22.94 -4.27
N VAL A 175 -0.51 -23.80 -3.60
CA VAL A 175 -0.45 -23.86 -2.13
C VAL A 175 0.02 -22.52 -1.54
N ILE A 176 1.07 -21.90 -2.09
CA ILE A 176 1.54 -20.59 -1.65
C ILE A 176 0.50 -19.49 -1.91
N SER A 177 -0.17 -19.53 -3.06
CA SER A 177 -1.25 -18.60 -3.39
C SER A 177 -2.46 -18.76 -2.45
N MET A 178 -2.82 -20.00 -2.09
CA MET A 178 -3.89 -20.28 -1.13
C MET A 178 -3.52 -19.78 0.26
N ALA A 179 -2.29 -20.03 0.72
CA ALA A 179 -1.79 -19.49 1.97
C ALA A 179 -1.77 -17.95 1.96
N THR A 180 -1.48 -17.33 0.82
CA THR A 180 -1.54 -15.88 0.66
C THR A 180 -2.98 -15.36 0.75
N GLY A 181 -3.90 -15.90 -0.04
CA GLY A 181 -5.31 -15.49 0.00
C GLY A 181 -5.96 -15.75 1.36
N GLY A 182 -5.64 -16.88 1.99
CA GLY A 182 -6.08 -17.21 3.35
C GLY A 182 -5.55 -16.23 4.39
N ALA A 183 -4.26 -15.89 4.34
CA ALA A 183 -3.67 -14.91 5.26
C ALA A 183 -4.32 -13.52 5.15
N PHE A 184 -4.72 -13.10 3.95
CA PHE A 184 -5.45 -11.83 3.78
C PHE A 184 -6.78 -11.83 4.54
N VAL A 185 -7.53 -12.93 4.49
CA VAL A 185 -8.81 -13.07 5.21
C VAL A 185 -8.63 -12.94 6.72
N LEU A 186 -7.49 -13.37 7.27
CA LEU A 186 -7.19 -13.24 8.70
C LEU A 186 -7.14 -11.78 9.17
N TYR A 187 -6.99 -10.80 8.26
CA TYR A 187 -7.05 -9.38 8.62
C TYR A 187 -8.48 -8.84 8.73
N PHE A 188 -9.50 -9.60 8.31
CA PHE A 188 -10.91 -9.18 8.29
C PHE A 188 -11.81 -10.00 9.21
N HIS A 189 -11.35 -11.18 9.64
CA HIS A 189 -12.03 -12.05 10.58
C HIS A 189 -11.05 -12.51 11.65
N ASP A 190 -11.55 -12.85 12.84
CA ASP A 190 -10.72 -13.40 13.92
C ASP A 190 -9.93 -14.62 13.43
N ALA A 191 -8.59 -14.53 13.49
CA ALA A 191 -7.70 -15.46 12.81
C ALA A 191 -7.84 -16.92 13.30
N PRO A 192 -7.89 -17.23 14.61
CA PRO A 192 -8.12 -18.58 15.09
C PRO A 192 -9.47 -19.15 14.63
N THR A 193 -10.55 -18.37 14.74
CA THR A 193 -11.91 -18.81 14.42
C THR A 193 -12.06 -19.10 12.93
N VAL A 194 -11.68 -18.13 12.07
CA VAL A 194 -11.85 -18.29 10.62
C VAL A 194 -10.98 -19.41 10.05
N MET A 195 -9.82 -19.68 10.65
CA MET A 195 -8.97 -20.81 10.25
C MET A 195 -9.66 -22.14 10.49
N VAL A 196 -10.30 -22.32 11.65
CA VAL A 196 -11.09 -23.54 11.92
C VAL A 196 -12.25 -23.63 10.93
N ASP A 197 -13.00 -22.55 10.73
CA ASP A 197 -14.17 -22.52 9.86
C ASP A 197 -13.85 -22.86 8.39
N ILE A 198 -12.67 -22.45 7.91
CA ILE A 198 -12.19 -22.80 6.56
C ILE A 198 -11.97 -24.31 6.44
N PHE A 199 -11.37 -24.95 7.45
CA PHE A 199 -11.08 -26.40 7.40
C PHE A 199 -12.30 -27.27 7.74
N THR A 200 -13.27 -26.76 8.50
CA THR A 200 -14.53 -27.45 8.80
C THR A 200 -15.63 -27.18 7.76
N ALA A 201 -15.33 -26.45 6.68
CA ALA A 201 -16.28 -26.06 5.65
C ALA A 201 -17.46 -25.17 6.13
N ASN A 202 -17.27 -24.43 7.24
CA ASN A 202 -18.29 -23.57 7.85
C ASN A 202 -18.12 -22.08 7.57
N ALA A 203 -17.00 -21.65 6.96
CA ALA A 203 -16.77 -20.24 6.65
C ALA A 203 -17.83 -19.67 5.69
N SER A 204 -18.01 -18.34 5.72
CA SER A 204 -18.96 -17.66 4.85
C SER A 204 -18.62 -17.85 3.36
N PHE A 205 -19.62 -17.78 2.48
CA PHE A 205 -19.40 -17.82 1.03
C PHE A 205 -18.44 -16.70 0.56
N GLY A 206 -18.58 -15.50 1.14
CA GLY A 206 -17.70 -14.37 0.85
C GLY A 206 -16.23 -14.64 1.19
N THR A 207 -15.99 -15.36 2.29
CA THR A 207 -14.64 -15.80 2.70
C THR A 207 -14.01 -16.71 1.64
N TYR A 208 -14.71 -17.76 1.20
CA TYR A 208 -14.20 -18.66 0.17
C TYR A 208 -13.97 -17.97 -1.18
N VAL A 209 -14.89 -17.11 -1.60
CA VAL A 209 -14.76 -16.33 -2.84
C VAL A 209 -13.52 -15.43 -2.77
N THR A 210 -13.29 -14.77 -1.63
CA THR A 210 -12.11 -13.91 -1.42
C THR A 210 -10.82 -14.72 -1.49
N ILE A 211 -10.76 -15.88 -0.80
CA ILE A 211 -9.59 -16.77 -0.86
C ILE A 211 -9.36 -17.24 -2.29
N ALA A 212 -10.39 -17.69 -3.00
CA ALA A 212 -10.27 -18.18 -4.38
C ALA A 212 -9.80 -17.06 -5.34
N PHE A 213 -10.36 -15.86 -5.21
CA PHE A 213 -9.98 -14.70 -6.02
C PHE A 213 -8.53 -14.28 -5.77
N LEU A 214 -8.11 -14.17 -4.51
CA LEU A 214 -6.73 -13.82 -4.14
C LEU A 214 -5.73 -14.92 -4.50
N THR A 215 -6.13 -16.19 -4.39
CA THR A 215 -5.34 -17.34 -4.84
C THR A 215 -5.13 -17.27 -6.35
N GLY A 216 -6.21 -17.09 -7.11
CA GLY A 216 -6.18 -17.00 -8.56
C GLY A 216 -5.35 -15.82 -9.05
N SER A 217 -5.57 -14.62 -8.50
CA SER A 217 -4.78 -13.44 -8.85
C SER A 217 -3.30 -13.58 -8.48
N THR A 218 -2.95 -14.07 -7.29
CA THR A 218 -1.55 -14.31 -6.90
C THR A 218 -0.88 -15.32 -7.82
N TYR A 219 -1.57 -16.43 -8.13
CA TYR A 219 -1.05 -17.47 -9.01
C TYR A 219 -0.82 -16.95 -10.44
N LEU A 220 -1.76 -16.18 -10.98
CA LEU A 220 -1.65 -15.61 -12.33
C LEU A 220 -0.58 -14.52 -12.38
N LEU A 221 -0.57 -13.58 -11.44
CA LEU A 221 0.31 -12.42 -11.47
C LEU A 221 1.76 -12.78 -11.12
N ALA A 222 2.00 -13.54 -10.04
CA ALA A 222 3.35 -13.92 -9.63
C ALA A 222 3.88 -15.16 -10.38
N GLY A 223 3.00 -16.09 -10.78
CA GLY A 223 3.39 -17.31 -11.48
C GLY A 223 3.54 -17.14 -12.98
N TRP A 224 2.54 -16.54 -13.63
CA TRP A 224 2.52 -16.42 -15.10
C TRP A 224 3.00 -15.05 -15.56
N ALA A 225 2.35 -13.96 -15.16
CA ALA A 225 2.64 -12.62 -15.68
C ALA A 225 4.04 -12.13 -15.28
N ARG A 226 4.47 -12.33 -14.04
CA ARG A 226 5.83 -12.03 -13.53
C ARG A 226 6.29 -10.63 -13.91
N GLU A 227 7.32 -10.53 -14.77
CA GLU A 227 7.91 -9.28 -15.25
C GLU A 227 6.94 -8.44 -16.08
N GLN A 228 5.94 -9.06 -16.73
CA GLN A 228 4.93 -8.36 -17.53
C GLN A 228 4.09 -7.41 -16.67
N VAL A 229 3.88 -7.75 -15.39
CA VAL A 229 3.18 -6.85 -14.45
C VAL A 229 3.98 -5.57 -14.27
N CYS A 230 5.29 -5.67 -14.06
CA CYS A 230 6.17 -4.51 -13.90
C CYS A 230 6.33 -3.72 -15.21
N THR A 231 6.37 -4.39 -16.36
CA THR A 231 6.60 -3.70 -17.65
C THR A 231 5.35 -3.02 -18.21
N TYR A 232 4.18 -3.67 -18.12
CA TYR A 232 2.98 -3.25 -18.85
C TYR A 232 1.79 -2.87 -17.97
N MET A 233 1.61 -3.49 -16.80
CA MET A 233 0.42 -3.26 -15.95
C MET A 233 0.66 -2.19 -14.89
N CYS A 234 1.85 -2.19 -14.29
CA CYS A 234 2.18 -1.33 -13.16
C CYS A 234 2.48 0.08 -13.69
N PRO A 235 1.76 1.12 -13.23
CA PRO A 235 2.05 2.49 -13.65
C PRO A 235 3.28 3.07 -12.92
N TRP A 236 3.68 2.45 -11.80
CA TRP A 236 4.73 2.96 -10.92
C TRP A 236 6.10 3.14 -11.57
N PRO A 237 6.60 2.25 -12.44
CA PRO A 237 7.89 2.48 -13.08
C PRO A 237 7.90 3.79 -13.88
N ARG A 238 6.77 4.18 -14.50
CA ARG A 238 6.63 5.47 -15.20
C ARG A 238 6.69 6.64 -14.25
N PHE A 239 5.86 6.63 -13.20
CA PHE A 239 5.86 7.67 -12.17
C PHE A 239 7.23 7.80 -11.50
N GLN A 240 7.84 6.69 -11.10
CA GLN A 240 9.13 6.68 -10.41
C GLN A 240 10.26 7.20 -11.29
N SER A 241 10.30 6.88 -12.58
CA SER A 241 11.33 7.45 -13.47
C SER A 241 11.22 8.95 -13.62
N ALA A 242 10.00 9.50 -13.67
CA ALA A 242 9.80 10.94 -13.70
C ALA A 242 10.24 11.63 -12.41
N MET A 243 10.28 10.90 -11.28
CA MET A 243 10.71 11.41 -9.98
C MET A 243 12.22 11.31 -9.73
N LEU A 244 12.96 10.58 -10.58
CA LEU A 244 14.42 10.50 -10.48
C LEU A 244 15.05 11.87 -10.81
N ASP A 245 16.21 12.11 -10.23
CA ASP A 245 17.11 13.22 -10.55
C ASP A 245 18.55 12.69 -10.69
N ASP A 246 19.48 13.52 -11.15
CA ASP A 246 20.88 13.13 -11.37
C ASP A 246 21.63 12.76 -10.08
N GLU A 247 21.06 13.08 -8.92
CA GLU A 247 21.59 12.76 -7.59
C GLU A 247 20.89 11.54 -6.96
N SER A 248 19.91 10.93 -7.64
CA SER A 248 19.17 9.75 -7.16
C SER A 248 20.02 8.50 -7.30
N MET A 249 20.10 7.70 -6.24
CA MET A 249 20.90 6.47 -6.26
C MET A 249 20.16 5.37 -7.01
N ILE A 250 20.60 5.07 -8.23
CA ILE A 250 20.03 4.03 -9.08
C ILE A 250 21.07 2.94 -9.34
N VAL A 251 20.63 1.80 -9.87
CA VAL A 251 21.58 0.78 -10.34
C VAL A 251 22.17 1.25 -11.66
N THR A 252 23.48 1.49 -11.69
CA THR A 252 24.20 2.11 -12.80
C THR A 252 25.37 1.24 -13.24
N TYR A 253 25.52 1.07 -14.55
CA TYR A 253 26.73 0.51 -15.17
C TYR A 253 27.73 1.62 -15.47
N GLU A 254 28.97 1.47 -14.98
CA GLU A 254 30.03 2.46 -15.10
C GLU A 254 30.70 2.38 -16.49
N GLY A 255 30.03 2.94 -17.51
CA GLY A 255 30.46 2.85 -18.91
C GLY A 255 31.87 3.39 -19.17
N TRP A 256 32.28 4.46 -18.47
CA TRP A 256 33.63 5.03 -18.59
C TRP A 256 34.76 4.07 -18.20
N ARG A 257 34.46 3.05 -17.40
CA ARG A 257 35.41 1.99 -17.00
C ARG A 257 35.17 0.69 -17.77
N GLY A 258 33.92 0.42 -18.13
CA GLY A 258 33.51 -0.83 -18.76
C GLY A 258 33.79 -0.87 -20.26
N GLU A 259 33.76 0.27 -20.95
CA GLU A 259 33.83 0.34 -22.41
C GLU A 259 35.24 0.73 -22.93
N PRO A 260 35.65 0.23 -24.12
CA PRO A 260 34.93 -0.71 -24.97
C PRO A 260 34.91 -2.12 -24.37
N ARG A 261 33.71 -2.71 -24.24
CA ARG A 261 33.55 -4.06 -23.70
C ARG A 261 34.09 -5.11 -24.66
N GLY A 262 34.67 -6.18 -24.14
CA GLY A 262 35.16 -7.27 -24.98
C GLY A 262 35.58 -8.51 -24.21
N PRO A 263 35.63 -9.68 -24.86
CA PRO A 263 36.04 -10.91 -24.21
C PRO A 263 37.51 -10.84 -23.79
N ILE A 264 37.81 -11.11 -22.53
CA ILE A 264 39.19 -11.18 -22.06
C ILE A 264 39.83 -12.52 -22.46
N LYS A 265 40.96 -12.44 -23.16
CA LYS A 265 41.82 -13.60 -23.42
C LYS A 265 42.65 -13.88 -22.17
N ARG A 266 42.41 -15.04 -21.51
CA ARG A 266 43.12 -15.48 -20.29
C ARG A 266 44.66 -15.39 -20.36
N LYS A 267 45.25 -15.52 -21.55
CA LYS A 267 46.70 -15.40 -21.76
C LYS A 267 47.24 -13.99 -21.46
N ASN A 268 46.43 -12.95 -21.68
CA ASN A 268 46.85 -11.56 -21.50
C ASN A 268 46.91 -11.20 -20.00
N LEU A 269 45.96 -11.73 -19.20
CA LEU A 269 45.97 -11.61 -17.73
C LEU A 269 47.20 -12.24 -17.09
N GLN A 270 47.68 -13.38 -17.61
CA GLN A 270 48.86 -14.08 -17.09
C GLN A 270 50.18 -13.36 -17.41
N ARG A 271 50.22 -12.53 -18.46
CA ARG A 271 51.39 -11.74 -18.86
C ARG A 271 51.45 -10.35 -18.21
N GLY A 272 50.45 -9.98 -17.42
CA GLY A 272 50.36 -8.64 -16.83
C GLY A 272 50.08 -7.53 -17.86
N GLU A 273 49.58 -7.87 -19.05
CA GLU A 273 49.26 -6.91 -20.09
C GLU A 273 47.93 -6.21 -19.75
N VAL A 274 47.92 -4.87 -19.76
CA VAL A 274 46.70 -4.08 -19.63
C VAL A 274 45.84 -4.36 -20.86
N PRO A 275 44.60 -4.87 -20.70
CA PRO A 275 43.74 -5.10 -21.85
C PRO A 275 43.45 -3.78 -22.58
N GLU A 276 43.44 -3.80 -23.91
CA GLU A 276 42.96 -2.67 -24.74
C GLU A 276 41.44 -2.45 -24.60
N THR A 277 40.75 -3.36 -23.92
CA THR A 277 39.30 -3.31 -23.63
C THR A 277 39.04 -2.82 -22.22
N GLY A 278 37.90 -2.15 -22.00
CA GLY A 278 37.44 -1.80 -20.66
C GLY A 278 37.21 -3.01 -19.76
N HIS A 279 36.88 -2.76 -18.49
CA HIS A 279 36.72 -3.82 -17.48
C HIS A 279 35.51 -4.74 -17.73
N CYS A 280 34.61 -4.40 -18.66
CA CYS A 280 33.46 -5.24 -19.00
C CYS A 280 33.88 -6.38 -19.95
N ILE A 281 33.87 -7.60 -19.41
CA ILE A 281 34.33 -8.80 -20.13
C ILE A 281 33.27 -9.43 -21.06
N ASP A 282 32.16 -8.72 -21.31
CA ASP A 282 31.00 -9.15 -22.11
C ASP A 282 30.40 -10.54 -21.76
N CYS A 283 30.49 -10.96 -20.49
CA CYS A 283 29.98 -12.28 -20.04
C CYS A 283 28.45 -12.40 -19.96
N ARG A 284 27.71 -11.29 -20.10
CA ARG A 284 26.25 -11.17 -19.92
C ARG A 284 25.71 -11.70 -18.58
N ALA A 285 26.56 -11.85 -17.54
CA ALA A 285 26.13 -12.35 -16.24
C ALA A 285 25.06 -11.45 -15.59
N CYS A 286 25.21 -10.12 -15.73
CA CYS A 286 24.23 -9.13 -15.27
C CYS A 286 22.84 -9.30 -15.91
N VAL A 287 22.79 -9.58 -17.21
CA VAL A 287 21.54 -9.83 -17.96
C VAL A 287 20.90 -11.15 -17.51
N ASN A 288 21.72 -12.19 -17.36
CA ASN A 288 21.24 -13.53 -17.02
C ASN A 288 20.62 -13.64 -15.62
N VAL A 289 20.96 -12.75 -14.69
CA VAL A 289 20.37 -12.72 -13.34
C VAL A 289 19.21 -11.73 -13.20
N CYS A 290 18.97 -10.90 -14.22
CA CYS A 290 17.95 -9.87 -14.19
C CYS A 290 16.54 -10.50 -14.21
N PRO A 291 15.69 -10.22 -13.21
CA PRO A 291 14.33 -10.76 -13.18
C PRO A 291 13.44 -10.20 -14.29
N THR A 292 13.75 -9.02 -14.83
CA THR A 292 13.01 -8.39 -15.93
C THR A 292 13.68 -8.55 -17.29
N GLY A 293 14.79 -9.28 -17.37
CA GLY A 293 15.45 -9.62 -18.63
C GLY A 293 16.21 -8.48 -19.32
N ILE A 294 16.31 -7.31 -18.68
CA ILE A 294 16.99 -6.14 -19.25
C ILE A 294 18.52 -6.26 -19.24
N ASP A 295 19.16 -5.47 -20.11
CA ASP A 295 20.61 -5.31 -20.17
C ASP A 295 21.05 -3.99 -19.55
N ILE A 296 21.51 -4.04 -18.30
CA ILE A 296 21.93 -2.85 -17.52
C ILE A 296 23.03 -2.01 -18.19
N ARG A 297 23.69 -2.54 -19.23
CA ARG A 297 24.73 -1.85 -19.98
C ARG A 297 24.16 -0.84 -20.98
N ASP A 298 22.87 -0.92 -21.29
CA ASP A 298 22.15 0.01 -22.16
C ASP A 298 21.61 1.23 -21.40
N GLY A 299 21.96 1.35 -20.11
CA GLY A 299 21.59 2.48 -19.26
C GLY A 299 20.33 2.23 -18.42
N LEU A 300 19.68 3.33 -18.01
CA LEU A 300 18.47 3.26 -17.19
C LEU A 300 17.28 2.88 -18.06
N GLN A 301 16.69 1.72 -17.78
CA GLN A 301 15.54 1.19 -18.49
C GLN A 301 14.29 1.19 -17.60
N MET A 302 13.13 1.38 -18.21
CA MET A 302 11.85 1.53 -17.50
C MET A 302 11.41 0.24 -16.80
N GLU A 303 11.95 -0.90 -17.17
CA GLU A 303 11.66 -2.21 -16.61
C GLU A 303 12.62 -2.57 -15.45
N CYS A 304 13.65 -1.77 -15.19
CA CYS A 304 14.58 -2.02 -14.09
C CYS A 304 13.89 -1.85 -12.73
N ILE A 305 13.70 -2.93 -11.97
CA ILE A 305 13.08 -2.85 -10.64
C ILE A 305 14.06 -2.42 -9.53
N GLY A 306 15.31 -2.06 -9.84
CA GLY A 306 16.27 -1.61 -8.82
C GLY A 306 16.65 -2.68 -7.78
N CYS A 307 16.66 -3.96 -8.15
CA CYS A 307 16.90 -5.07 -7.22
C CYS A 307 18.39 -5.34 -6.92
N GLY A 308 19.33 -4.77 -7.67
CA GLY A 308 20.77 -4.91 -7.45
C GLY A 308 21.39 -6.29 -7.74
N LEU A 309 20.61 -7.28 -8.24
CA LEU A 309 21.13 -8.62 -8.51
C LEU A 309 22.24 -8.65 -9.58
N CYS A 310 22.18 -7.73 -10.54
CA CYS A 310 23.22 -7.55 -11.54
C CYS A 310 24.55 -7.06 -10.94
N ILE A 311 24.52 -6.34 -9.81
CA ILE A 311 25.73 -5.92 -9.09
C ILE A 311 26.44 -7.14 -8.50
N ASP A 312 25.71 -7.99 -7.78
CA ASP A 312 26.27 -9.21 -7.18
C ASP A 312 26.87 -10.11 -8.27
N ALA A 313 26.15 -10.31 -9.39
CA ALA A 313 26.62 -11.15 -10.49
C ALA A 313 27.84 -10.55 -11.23
N CYS A 314 27.87 -9.23 -11.39
CA CYS A 314 29.00 -8.54 -12.00
C CYS A 314 30.24 -8.64 -11.10
N ASN A 315 30.09 -8.40 -9.81
CA ASN A 315 31.18 -8.52 -8.83
C ASN A 315 31.74 -9.94 -8.76
N GLU A 316 30.89 -10.97 -8.82
CA GLU A 316 31.36 -12.36 -8.90
C GLU A 316 32.23 -12.61 -10.14
N MET A 317 31.92 -11.98 -11.29
CA MET A 317 32.73 -12.11 -12.50
C MET A 317 34.02 -11.29 -12.43
N MET A 318 33.96 -10.07 -11.86
CA MET A 318 35.14 -9.24 -11.63
C MET A 318 36.15 -9.94 -10.72
N ASP A 319 35.68 -10.59 -9.65
CA ASP A 319 36.53 -11.36 -8.74
C ASP A 319 37.26 -12.51 -9.46
N LYS A 320 36.57 -13.22 -10.37
CA LYS A 320 37.14 -14.35 -11.13
C LYS A 320 38.24 -13.94 -12.10
N VAL A 321 38.21 -12.70 -12.59
CA VAL A 321 39.24 -12.14 -13.47
C VAL A 321 40.18 -11.18 -12.73
N SER A 322 40.04 -11.08 -11.41
CA SER A 322 40.84 -10.21 -10.53
C SER A 322 40.76 -8.72 -10.90
N PHE A 323 39.60 -8.28 -11.40
CA PHE A 323 39.33 -6.86 -11.67
C PHE A 323 38.67 -6.19 -10.47
N PRO A 324 38.82 -4.86 -10.30
CA PRO A 324 38.17 -4.15 -9.22
C PRO A 324 36.64 -4.22 -9.35
N ARG A 325 35.97 -4.51 -8.24
CA ARG A 325 34.51 -4.59 -8.12
C ARG A 325 33.78 -3.30 -8.51
N ASP A 326 32.45 -3.34 -8.47
CA ASP A 326 31.51 -2.24 -8.64
C ASP A 326 31.50 -1.67 -10.06
N LEU A 327 31.59 -2.53 -11.07
CA LEU A 327 31.41 -2.14 -12.47
C LEU A 327 29.94 -1.84 -12.77
N VAL A 328 29.05 -2.58 -12.10
CA VAL A 328 27.66 -2.18 -11.87
C VAL A 328 27.56 -1.86 -10.39
N ARG A 329 26.92 -0.74 -10.02
CA ARG A 329 26.79 -0.33 -8.61
C ARG A 329 25.52 0.49 -8.37
N PHE A 330 25.15 0.68 -7.11
CA PHE A 330 24.18 1.72 -6.75
C PHE A 330 24.89 3.06 -6.70
N ASP A 331 24.58 3.93 -7.64
CA ASP A 331 25.17 5.26 -7.75
C ASP A 331 24.28 6.22 -8.53
N SER A 332 24.51 7.51 -8.33
CA SER A 332 23.81 8.55 -9.06
C SER A 332 24.51 8.86 -10.39
N VAL A 333 23.75 9.35 -11.37
CA VAL A 333 24.31 9.74 -12.69
C VAL A 333 25.42 10.77 -12.52
N GLN A 334 25.21 11.75 -11.64
CA GLN A 334 26.22 12.76 -11.33
C GLN A 334 27.51 12.15 -10.75
N ASN A 335 27.41 11.19 -9.82
CA ASN A 335 28.59 10.56 -9.23
C ASN A 335 29.34 9.69 -10.24
N SER A 336 28.62 8.97 -11.10
CA SER A 336 29.20 8.23 -12.23
C SER A 336 30.02 9.17 -13.14
N GLN A 337 29.48 10.35 -13.47
CA GLN A 337 30.19 11.35 -14.27
C GLN A 337 31.41 11.94 -13.55
N LEU A 338 31.30 12.21 -12.24
CA LEU A 338 32.43 12.69 -11.44
C LEU A 338 33.56 11.65 -11.38
N ARG A 339 33.24 10.36 -11.24
CA ARG A 339 34.25 9.29 -11.28
C ARG A 339 34.92 9.18 -12.64
N ALA A 340 34.17 9.30 -13.73
CA ALA A 340 34.73 9.33 -15.08
C ALA A 340 35.76 10.45 -15.26
N GLN A 341 35.61 11.55 -14.53
CA GLN A 341 36.53 12.69 -14.52
C GLN A 341 37.64 12.59 -13.46
N GLY A 342 37.70 11.50 -12.69
CA GLY A 342 38.64 11.34 -11.56
C GLY A 342 38.36 12.27 -10.37
N LYS A 343 37.17 12.85 -10.28
CA LYS A 343 36.77 13.77 -9.20
C LYS A 343 36.18 13.02 -8.01
N ALA A 344 36.28 13.62 -6.83
CA ALA A 344 35.67 13.10 -5.62
C ALA A 344 34.12 13.09 -5.74
N THR A 345 33.52 11.95 -5.41
CA THR A 345 32.06 11.77 -5.41
C THR A 345 31.46 12.21 -4.08
N ARG A 346 30.21 12.68 -4.09
CA ARG A 346 29.49 13.05 -2.88
C ARG A 346 28.03 12.60 -2.97
N VAL A 347 27.57 11.89 -1.96
CA VAL A 347 26.14 11.54 -1.83
C VAL A 347 25.45 12.64 -1.04
N ARG A 348 24.61 13.44 -1.71
CA ARG A 348 23.85 14.51 -1.08
C ARG A 348 22.43 14.03 -0.77
N ILE A 349 22.23 13.61 0.48
CA ILE A 349 20.91 13.19 0.99
C ILE A 349 20.00 14.40 1.22
N ILE A 350 20.56 15.50 1.74
CA ILE A 350 19.83 16.74 2.03
C ILE A 350 19.90 17.66 0.80
N ARG A 351 18.80 17.76 0.06
CA ARG A 351 18.66 18.60 -1.15
C ARG A 351 17.24 19.16 -1.24
N PRO A 352 16.98 20.22 -2.03
CA PRO A 352 15.67 20.89 -2.02
C PRO A 352 14.47 19.95 -2.20
N ARG A 353 14.58 18.95 -3.10
CA ARG A 353 13.54 17.95 -3.35
C ARG A 353 13.29 17.03 -2.14
N THR A 354 14.35 16.55 -1.49
CA THR A 354 14.23 15.64 -0.33
C THR A 354 13.74 16.39 0.91
N ILE A 355 14.15 17.66 1.06
CA ILE A 355 13.63 18.57 2.09
C ILE A 355 12.13 18.79 1.86
N PHE A 356 11.71 19.10 0.63
CA PHE A 356 10.29 19.31 0.31
C PHE A 356 9.42 18.11 0.70
N TYR A 357 9.78 16.90 0.27
CA TYR A 357 9.03 15.70 0.65
C TYR A 357 9.08 15.42 2.16
N SER A 358 10.23 15.65 2.81
CA SER A 358 10.37 15.45 4.25
C SER A 358 9.51 16.44 5.05
N VAL A 359 9.46 17.71 4.65
CA VAL A 359 8.63 18.75 5.28
C VAL A 359 7.16 18.40 5.15
N ILE A 360 6.69 18.01 3.96
CA ILE A 360 5.29 17.62 3.77
C ILE A 360 4.98 16.36 4.59
N LEU A 361 5.88 15.36 4.61
CA LEU A 361 5.68 14.15 5.39
C LEU A 361 5.56 14.45 6.89
N VAL A 362 6.44 15.30 7.43
CA VAL A 362 6.39 15.73 8.83
C VAL A 362 5.14 16.56 9.12
N LEU A 363 4.73 17.43 8.19
CA LEU A 363 3.51 18.22 8.31
C LEU A 363 2.26 17.33 8.41
N VAL A 364 2.10 16.40 7.48
CA VAL A 364 0.96 15.46 7.47
C VAL A 364 0.99 14.59 8.72
N ALA A 365 2.15 14.04 9.09
CA ALA A 365 2.29 13.25 10.31
C ALA A 365 1.93 14.05 11.57
N SER A 366 2.32 15.33 11.64
CA SER A 366 2.00 16.22 12.77
C SER A 366 0.52 16.52 12.85
N VAL A 367 -0.14 16.83 11.72
CA VAL A 367 -1.60 17.06 11.65
C VAL A 367 -2.35 15.81 12.09
N MET A 368 -1.94 14.63 11.62
CA MET A 368 -2.56 13.37 12.02
C MET A 368 -2.35 13.04 13.50
N MET A 369 -1.14 13.24 14.01
CA MET A 369 -0.83 13.00 15.41
C MET A 369 -1.61 13.96 16.32
N PHE A 370 -1.73 15.22 15.92
CA PHE A 370 -2.55 16.21 16.61
C PHE A 370 -4.04 15.83 16.60
N GLY A 371 -4.56 15.38 15.45
CA GLY A 371 -5.93 14.88 15.35
C GLY A 371 -6.18 13.68 16.28
N LEU A 372 -5.25 12.72 16.30
CA LEU A 372 -5.37 11.53 17.14
C LEU A 372 -5.30 11.86 18.63
N ALA A 373 -4.45 12.81 19.03
CA ALA A 373 -4.30 13.24 20.42
C ALA A 373 -5.50 14.05 20.94
N ASN A 374 -6.21 14.77 20.06
CA ASN A 374 -7.39 15.57 20.41
C ASN A 374 -8.70 14.90 19.95
N ARG A 375 -8.67 13.58 19.75
CA ARG A 375 -9.84 12.80 19.35
C ARG A 375 -10.92 12.88 20.42
N SER A 376 -12.13 13.28 20.04
CA SER A 376 -13.29 13.24 20.94
C SER A 376 -13.70 11.78 21.21
N VAL A 377 -14.01 11.50 22.48
CA VAL A 377 -14.48 10.19 22.95
C VAL A 377 -16.01 10.07 22.91
N LEU A 378 -16.70 11.21 22.83
CA LEU A 378 -18.14 11.35 22.63
C LEU A 378 -18.37 11.99 21.26
N GLU A 379 -19.38 11.52 20.54
CA GLU A 379 -19.84 12.17 19.31
C GLU A 379 -21.37 12.04 19.22
N LEU A 380 -22.04 13.13 18.84
CA LEU A 380 -23.49 13.18 18.66
C LEU A 380 -23.82 13.38 17.19
N ASN A 381 -24.67 12.51 16.64
CA ASN A 381 -25.19 12.65 15.28
C ASN A 381 -26.72 12.69 15.31
N VAL A 382 -27.31 13.79 14.83
CA VAL A 382 -28.78 13.96 14.81
C VAL A 382 -29.31 13.72 13.40
N LEU A 383 -30.20 12.75 13.25
CA LEU A 383 -30.89 12.47 11.98
C LEU A 383 -32.34 12.95 12.07
N ARG A 384 -32.66 14.08 11.44
CA ARG A 384 -34.02 14.59 11.35
C ARG A 384 -34.88 13.77 10.39
N ASP A 385 -36.13 13.54 10.76
CA ASP A 385 -37.12 12.97 9.86
C ASP A 385 -37.42 13.89 8.67
N ARG A 386 -37.56 13.28 7.50
CA ARG A 386 -37.91 14.01 6.27
C ARG A 386 -39.33 13.71 5.81
N ASN A 387 -40.00 12.70 6.38
CA ASN A 387 -41.36 12.33 6.00
C ASN A 387 -42.09 11.66 7.18
N PRO A 388 -43.09 12.32 7.80
CA PRO A 388 -43.47 13.73 7.59
C PRO A 388 -42.41 14.70 8.14
N LEU A 389 -42.38 15.95 7.64
CA LEU A 389 -41.48 16.99 8.16
C LEU A 389 -41.88 17.45 9.56
N PHE A 390 -43.19 17.58 9.79
CA PHE A 390 -43.77 17.92 11.08
C PHE A 390 -45.17 17.30 11.19
N VAL A 391 -45.68 17.17 12.41
CA VAL A 391 -47.03 16.65 12.71
C VAL A 391 -47.72 17.58 13.69
N ALA A 392 -48.90 18.08 13.35
CA ALA A 392 -49.74 18.84 14.28
C ALA A 392 -50.40 17.88 15.30
N LEU A 393 -50.31 18.22 16.58
CA LEU A 393 -50.90 17.50 17.69
C LEU A 393 -52.30 18.04 17.99
N SER A 394 -53.10 17.25 18.74
CA SER A 394 -54.47 17.62 19.08
C SER A 394 -54.60 18.83 20.02
N ASN A 395 -53.53 19.18 20.72
CA ASN A 395 -53.44 20.35 21.59
C ASN A 395 -53.03 21.64 20.85
N GLY A 396 -52.74 21.57 19.54
CA GLY A 396 -52.28 22.70 18.74
C GLY A 396 -50.77 22.74 18.47
N ASP A 397 -49.97 22.03 19.29
CA ASP A 397 -48.52 21.98 19.14
C ASP A 397 -48.09 21.32 17.82
N VAL A 398 -46.92 21.70 17.35
CA VAL A 398 -46.26 21.03 16.22
C VAL A 398 -45.17 20.13 16.76
N ARG A 399 -45.02 18.93 16.17
CA ARG A 399 -44.04 17.92 16.60
C ARG A 399 -43.12 17.51 15.46
N ASN A 400 -41.81 17.53 15.73
CA ASN A 400 -40.77 17.02 14.82
C ASN A 400 -40.14 15.74 15.39
N GLY A 401 -39.69 14.84 14.50
CA GLY A 401 -39.03 13.60 14.88
C GLY A 401 -37.54 13.60 14.51
N TYR A 402 -36.72 13.10 15.43
CA TYR A 402 -35.26 13.02 15.31
C TYR A 402 -34.77 11.67 15.80
N THR A 403 -33.75 11.12 15.15
CA THR A 403 -32.99 9.98 15.68
C THR A 403 -31.63 10.49 16.12
N LEU A 404 -31.40 10.50 17.44
CA LEU A 404 -30.10 10.80 18.02
C LEU A 404 -29.26 9.53 18.00
N LYS A 405 -28.07 9.62 17.40
CA LYS A 405 -27.03 8.60 17.48
C LYS A 405 -25.93 9.14 18.37
N VAL A 406 -25.82 8.59 19.58
CA VAL A 406 -24.78 8.92 20.55
C VAL A 406 -23.70 7.86 20.46
N LEU A 407 -22.48 8.26 20.10
CA LEU A 407 -21.36 7.35 19.94
C LEU A 407 -20.53 7.38 21.23
N ASN A 408 -20.55 6.28 21.97
CA ASN A 408 -19.66 6.07 23.10
C ASN A 408 -18.40 5.35 22.59
N LYS A 409 -17.28 6.08 22.50
CA LYS A 409 -15.98 5.53 22.08
C LYS A 409 -15.12 5.10 23.27
N GLU A 410 -15.68 5.08 24.48
CA GLU A 410 -15.02 4.58 25.67
C GLU A 410 -15.33 3.10 25.91
N GLN A 411 -14.43 2.43 26.62
CA GLN A 411 -14.56 1.01 27.00
C GLN A 411 -15.37 0.80 28.28
N ALA A 412 -16.10 1.83 28.72
CA ALA A 412 -17.01 1.78 29.86
C ALA A 412 -18.43 2.14 29.40
N GLU A 413 -19.42 1.59 30.09
CA GLU A 413 -20.80 2.00 29.90
C GLU A 413 -20.95 3.44 30.40
N LYS A 414 -21.64 4.27 29.63
CA LYS A 414 -21.80 5.69 29.93
C LYS A 414 -23.26 6.09 29.89
N THR A 415 -23.62 6.98 30.79
CA THR A 415 -24.94 7.63 30.84
C THR A 415 -24.77 9.08 30.43
N TYR A 416 -25.43 9.46 29.34
CA TYR A 416 -25.41 10.83 28.86
C TYR A 416 -26.74 11.53 29.10
N VAL A 417 -26.71 12.78 29.54
CA VAL A 417 -27.89 13.59 29.77
C VAL A 417 -28.23 14.35 28.49
N LEU A 418 -29.43 14.17 27.97
CA LEU A 418 -29.95 14.94 26.85
C LEU A 418 -30.55 16.26 27.31
N SER A 419 -30.19 17.34 26.62
CA SER A 419 -30.81 18.67 26.76
C SER A 419 -31.03 19.31 25.39
N VAL A 420 -31.98 20.23 25.34
CA VAL A 420 -32.30 21.03 24.15
C VAL A 420 -32.05 22.49 24.48
N GLN A 421 -31.41 23.22 23.58
CA GLN A 421 -31.11 24.64 23.73
C GLN A 421 -31.57 25.43 22.50
N GLY A 422 -31.99 26.68 22.69
CA GLY A 422 -32.40 27.56 21.58
C GLY A 422 -33.83 27.35 21.05
N LEU A 423 -34.64 26.51 21.71
CA LEU A 423 -36.06 26.34 21.42
C LEU A 423 -36.84 26.15 22.72
N ASP A 424 -37.94 26.89 22.88
CA ASP A 424 -38.88 26.70 23.97
C ASP A 424 -39.77 25.48 23.65
N THR A 425 -39.43 24.34 24.22
CA THR A 425 -40.11 23.07 23.96
C THR A 425 -41.27 22.87 24.92
N THR A 426 -42.48 22.67 24.39
CA THR A 426 -43.67 22.31 25.18
C THR A 426 -43.58 20.88 25.71
N ASP A 427 -43.01 19.96 24.91
CA ASP A 427 -42.82 18.56 25.30
C ASP A 427 -41.59 17.96 24.60
N LEU A 428 -40.85 17.13 25.34
CA LEU A 428 -39.69 16.37 24.85
C LEU A 428 -39.90 14.91 25.22
N GLN A 429 -40.02 14.04 24.21
CA GLN A 429 -40.24 12.61 24.42
C GLN A 429 -39.10 11.80 23.82
N VAL A 430 -38.54 10.87 24.59
CA VAL A 430 -37.61 9.86 24.09
C VAL A 430 -38.31 8.50 24.16
N ILE A 431 -38.46 7.83 23.02
CA ILE A 431 -39.20 6.56 22.98
C ILE A 431 -38.50 5.52 23.87
N GLY A 432 -39.26 4.96 24.81
CA GLY A 432 -38.79 3.90 25.70
C GLY A 432 -38.08 4.38 26.97
N LEU A 433 -37.95 5.70 27.16
CA LEU A 433 -37.37 6.27 28.38
C LEU A 433 -38.37 7.20 29.06
N THR A 434 -38.33 7.21 30.40
CA THR A 434 -39.10 8.16 31.21
C THR A 434 -38.19 9.31 31.64
N PRO A 435 -38.66 10.57 31.59
CA PRO A 435 -37.87 11.71 32.05
C PRO A 435 -37.58 11.59 33.55
N ASN A 436 -36.40 12.06 33.94
CA ASN A 436 -35.99 12.19 35.33
C ASN A 436 -36.82 13.27 36.05
N GLN A 437 -36.68 13.37 37.38
CA GLN A 437 -37.37 14.39 38.20
C GLN A 437 -37.09 15.83 37.74
N ASN A 438 -35.97 16.05 37.04
CA ASN A 438 -35.57 17.34 36.52
C ASN A 438 -36.01 17.58 35.06
N GLY A 439 -36.81 16.68 34.47
CA GLY A 439 -37.27 16.76 33.08
C GLY A 439 -36.24 16.32 32.03
N THR A 440 -35.04 15.89 32.43
CA THR A 440 -33.98 15.43 31.53
C THR A 440 -34.08 13.93 31.25
N PHE A 441 -33.46 13.48 30.15
CA PHE A 441 -33.39 12.06 29.80
C PHE A 441 -31.97 11.53 29.94
N ASP A 442 -31.83 10.42 30.65
CA ASP A 442 -30.56 9.69 30.78
C ASP A 442 -30.48 8.64 29.67
N LEU A 443 -29.51 8.82 28.77
CA LEU A 443 -29.24 7.98 27.61
C LEU A 443 -28.10 7.02 27.96
N GLU A 444 -28.44 5.77 28.24
CA GLU A 444 -27.47 4.71 28.53
C GLU A 444 -26.90 4.14 27.22
N VAL A 445 -25.58 4.22 27.07
CA VAL A 445 -24.88 3.71 25.89
C VAL A 445 -23.78 2.77 26.33
N ALA A 446 -23.92 1.51 25.91
CA ALA A 446 -22.95 0.45 26.16
C ALA A 446 -21.53 0.85 25.69
N PRO A 447 -20.47 0.26 26.28
CA PRO A 447 -19.10 0.48 25.86
C PRO A 447 -18.93 0.25 24.38
N ASP A 448 -18.20 1.13 23.72
CA ASP A 448 -17.83 0.96 22.32
C ASP A 448 -19.07 0.66 21.45
N ARG A 449 -20.13 1.45 21.58
CA ARG A 449 -21.41 1.29 20.85
C ARG A 449 -22.04 2.63 20.47
N VAL A 450 -22.96 2.55 19.52
CA VAL A 450 -23.84 3.66 19.14
C VAL A 450 -25.20 3.46 19.77
N GLY A 451 -25.55 4.32 20.73
CA GLY A 451 -26.90 4.42 21.25
C GLY A 451 -27.78 5.14 20.23
N SER A 452 -28.89 4.52 19.84
CA SER A 452 -29.84 5.10 18.88
C SER A 452 -31.15 5.41 19.59
N PHE A 453 -31.43 6.68 19.80
CA PHE A 453 -32.60 7.16 20.53
C PHE A 453 -33.52 7.92 19.61
N ARG A 454 -34.79 7.53 19.60
CA ARG A 454 -35.82 8.23 18.83
C ARG A 454 -36.44 9.30 19.72
N VAL A 455 -36.30 10.55 19.31
CA VAL A 455 -36.70 11.73 20.07
C VAL A 455 -37.76 12.51 19.30
N PHE A 456 -38.82 12.89 19.98
CA PHE A 456 -39.81 13.82 19.49
C PHE A 456 -39.73 15.11 20.29
N VAL A 457 -39.69 16.23 19.57
CA VAL A 457 -39.73 17.57 20.14
C VAL A 457 -41.05 18.20 19.71
N ALA A 458 -41.83 18.68 20.68
CA ALA A 458 -43.03 19.47 20.43
C ALA A 458 -42.82 20.90 20.93
N ALA A 459 -43.32 21.86 20.16
CA ALA A 459 -43.27 23.29 20.46
C ALA A 459 -44.56 23.96 19.99
N ASP A 460 -44.91 25.07 20.66
CA ASP A 460 -46.03 25.92 20.28
C ASP A 460 -45.72 26.60 18.94
N PRO A 461 -46.64 26.57 17.95
CA PRO A 461 -46.47 27.27 16.67
C PRO A 461 -46.12 28.75 16.80
N ASP A 462 -46.59 29.43 17.84
CA ASP A 462 -46.39 30.87 18.05
C ASP A 462 -44.93 31.21 18.44
N ASP A 463 -44.20 30.25 19.01
CA ASP A 463 -42.79 30.38 19.39
C ASP A 463 -41.82 29.95 18.26
N LEU A 464 -42.35 29.56 17.09
CA LEU A 464 -41.56 29.12 15.94
C LEU A 464 -41.35 30.22 14.89
N GLY A 465 -40.19 30.20 14.23
CA GLY A 465 -39.93 31.01 13.04
C GLY A 465 -40.61 30.44 11.78
N GLU A 466 -40.89 31.29 10.78
CA GLU A 466 -41.77 31.01 9.62
C GLU A 466 -41.69 29.59 9.02
N LYS A 467 -40.50 29.11 8.64
CA LYS A 467 -40.33 27.78 8.03
C LYS A 467 -39.46 26.82 8.84
N SER A 468 -38.60 27.36 9.69
CA SER A 468 -37.44 26.66 10.21
C SER A 468 -36.84 27.42 11.39
N THR A 469 -36.94 26.89 12.60
CA THR A 469 -36.29 27.43 13.78
C THR A 469 -35.01 26.64 14.06
N PRO A 470 -33.81 27.26 14.04
CA PRO A 470 -32.58 26.57 14.43
C PRO A 470 -32.58 26.32 15.95
N PHE A 471 -32.10 25.15 16.36
CA PHE A 471 -31.92 24.81 17.78
C PHE A 471 -30.84 23.73 17.91
N GLU A 472 -30.38 23.50 19.14
CA GLU A 472 -29.27 22.60 19.42
C GLU A 472 -29.69 21.45 20.33
N PHE A 473 -29.25 20.23 19.99
CA PHE A 473 -29.24 19.12 20.93
C PHE A 473 -27.88 19.06 21.62
N THR A 474 -27.89 18.96 22.94
CA THR A 474 -26.69 18.88 23.76
C THR A 474 -26.72 17.61 24.58
N VAL A 475 -25.66 16.82 24.48
CA VAL A 475 -25.49 15.57 25.21
C VAL A 475 -24.27 15.69 26.11
N THR A 476 -24.47 15.52 27.42
CA THR A 476 -23.41 15.67 28.43
C THR A 476 -23.18 14.36 29.16
N ASP A 477 -21.94 13.88 29.21
CA ASP A 477 -21.54 12.75 30.04
C ASP A 477 -21.71 13.11 31.53
N LYS A 478 -22.50 12.31 32.24
CA LYS A 478 -22.83 12.52 33.64
C LYS A 478 -21.62 12.37 34.58
N GLU A 479 -20.63 11.56 34.21
CA GLU A 479 -19.45 11.30 35.03
C GLU A 479 -18.32 12.30 34.75
N THR A 480 -18.04 12.56 33.47
CA THR A 480 -16.89 13.39 33.07
C THR A 480 -17.24 14.85 32.83
N GLY A 481 -18.52 15.16 32.58
CA GLY A 481 -18.98 16.48 32.17
C GLY A 481 -18.67 16.82 30.71
N ASN A 482 -18.06 15.90 29.96
CA ASN A 482 -17.80 16.09 28.53
C ASN A 482 -19.12 16.32 27.79
N THR A 483 -19.18 17.35 26.98
CA THR A 483 -20.40 17.76 26.30
C THR A 483 -20.16 17.82 24.81
N GLU A 484 -21.11 17.31 24.04
CA GLU A 484 -21.17 17.45 22.59
C GLU A 484 -22.50 18.09 22.19
N THR A 485 -22.43 19.03 21.24
CA THR A 485 -23.59 19.75 20.73
C THR A 485 -23.79 19.46 19.25
N TYR A 486 -25.03 19.48 18.79
CA TYR A 486 -25.36 19.31 17.38
C TYR A 486 -26.47 20.27 16.96
N ASP A 487 -26.13 21.13 16.00
CA ASP A 487 -27.05 22.11 15.42
C ASP A 487 -28.05 21.42 14.50
N THR A 488 -29.33 21.69 14.72
CA THR A 488 -30.42 21.17 13.90
C THR A 488 -31.51 22.21 13.73
N VAL A 489 -32.59 21.82 13.08
CA VAL A 489 -33.68 22.71 12.72
C VAL A 489 -35.02 22.04 13.02
N PHE A 490 -35.90 22.81 13.63
CA PHE A 490 -37.31 22.51 13.81
C PHE A 490 -38.11 23.03 12.62
N ALA A 491 -38.84 22.13 11.93
CA ALA A 491 -39.72 22.53 10.83
C ALA A 491 -41.11 22.88 11.37
N GLY A 492 -41.59 24.08 11.06
CA GLY A 492 -42.94 24.55 11.38
C GLY A 492 -43.83 24.65 10.13
N PRO A 493 -45.16 24.75 10.30
CA PRO A 493 -46.06 25.13 9.21
C PRO A 493 -45.76 26.57 8.75
N GLU A 494 -45.86 26.83 7.44
CA GLU A 494 -45.79 28.21 6.92
C GLU A 494 -46.96 29.02 7.50
N THR A 495 -46.65 30.01 8.34
CA THR A 495 -47.62 31.02 8.73
C THR A 495 -47.82 31.96 7.53
N GLU A 496 -48.93 31.82 6.80
CA GLU A 496 -49.39 32.84 5.84
C GLU A 496 -49.69 34.12 6.63
N ASN A 497 -48.77 35.08 6.60
CA ASN A 497 -49.05 36.48 6.93
C ASN A 497 -48.91 37.34 5.67
#